data_AF-A0A9Q9C529-F1
#
_entry.id   AF-A0A9Q9C529-F1
#
_cell.length_a   1.000
_cell.length_b   1.000
_cell.length_c   1.000
_cell.angle_alpha   90.00
_cell.angle_beta   90.00
_cell.angle_gamma   90.00
#
_symmetry.space_group_name_H-M   'P 1'
#
loop_
_entity.id
_entity.type
_entity.pdbx_description
1 polymer ?
#
loop_
_entity_poly.entity_id
_entity_poly.type
_entity_poly.pdbx_seq_one_letter_code
_entity_poly.pdbx_strand_id
1 'polypeptide(L)'
;MGSSYIKPPKKYISKDLVMKNLDLQEKEFDKLVTLCGVHPYIPKNNRKVDQGDGFYYRISDANKLIHSDAYRTLIKNRNLENKKKRYTGTGIEYKIKNIHYREYGYVDLIKSRCKGFGEAVDELNHTLSNLYLGRMLGLDDGIPEVIEMFEEFVARKSLLECSYMSKSGVYNQITLGKIRVVWLVPYPGAELKDIIEEKKDMPKKFEWSEPNFLDFLSSSEEESSESGEAKGICNDPAKIDISLLSYSIPLLMTHCKLVLHKLEKVYESHKEQRKIFEGVKFYIESKAVEGALRFIALSCGGSIVESPCNADIHISEKIDEMVENVTYVQPQYLFDCLNQGKRLYAEAYSIGRSLPKHASPFASIDSVISKESLMTMSKTKRHKIEDLVNRFEDVEYEH
;
A
#
# COMPACT_ATOMS: atom_id res chain seq x y z
N MET A 1 48.07 6.81 -24.96
CA MET A 1 46.75 6.42 -25.50
C MET A 1 45.75 6.45 -24.34
N GLY A 2 45.06 7.57 -24.15
CA GLY A 2 44.00 7.69 -23.13
C GLY A 2 42.66 7.36 -23.77
N SER A 3 42.07 6.22 -23.41
CA SER A 3 40.71 5.87 -23.83
C SER A 3 39.74 6.86 -23.20
N SER A 4 39.29 7.84 -23.98
CA SER A 4 38.24 8.78 -23.60
C SER A 4 36.95 7.99 -23.35
N TYR A 5 36.60 7.80 -22.08
CA TYR A 5 35.30 7.28 -21.69
C TYR A 5 34.21 8.23 -22.20
N ILE A 6 33.57 7.89 -23.31
CA ILE A 6 32.36 8.57 -23.79
C ILE A 6 31.26 8.25 -22.78
N LYS A 7 30.94 9.21 -21.90
CA LYS A 7 29.77 9.13 -21.03
C LYS A 7 28.52 9.03 -21.93
N PRO A 8 27.55 8.14 -21.64
CA PRO A 8 26.30 8.12 -22.39
C PRO A 8 25.61 9.49 -22.27
N PRO A 9 25.05 10.03 -23.37
CA PRO A 9 24.74 11.46 -23.49
C PRO A 9 23.67 11.93 -22.51
N LYS A 10 22.65 11.11 -22.19
CA LYS A 10 21.71 11.31 -21.07
C LYS A 10 21.25 9.95 -20.55
N LYS A 11 21.15 9.75 -19.23
CA LYS A 11 20.65 8.49 -18.61
C LYS A 11 19.20 8.58 -18.13
N TYR A 12 18.72 9.80 -17.98
CA TYR A 12 17.42 10.12 -17.40
C TYR A 12 16.65 11.04 -18.36
N ILE A 13 15.34 11.01 -18.23
CA ILE A 13 14.38 11.77 -19.03
C ILE A 13 13.33 12.37 -18.09
N SER A 14 12.89 13.61 -18.33
CA SER A 14 11.90 14.29 -17.47
C SER A 14 10.51 13.63 -17.58
N LYS A 15 9.72 13.71 -16.49
CA LYS A 15 8.32 13.21 -16.46
C LYS A 15 7.52 13.72 -17.67
N ASP A 16 7.60 15.01 -17.95
CA ASP A 16 6.85 15.67 -19.03
C ASP A 16 7.20 15.11 -20.41
N LEU A 17 8.49 14.86 -20.65
CA LEU A 17 8.93 14.33 -21.94
C LEU A 17 8.49 12.88 -22.12
N VAL A 18 8.51 12.06 -21.05
CA VAL A 18 7.97 10.70 -21.11
C VAL A 18 6.46 10.71 -21.36
N MET A 19 5.72 11.57 -20.65
CA MET A 19 4.28 11.73 -20.82
C MET A 19 3.92 12.16 -22.24
N LYS A 20 4.65 13.13 -22.80
CA LYS A 20 4.48 13.59 -24.18
C LYS A 20 4.76 12.49 -25.20
N ASN A 21 5.81 11.69 -24.98
CA ASN A 21 6.15 10.57 -25.86
C ASN A 21 5.12 9.44 -25.82
N LEU A 22 4.44 9.23 -24.69
CA LEU A 22 3.39 8.23 -24.52
C LEU A 22 1.99 8.75 -24.87
N ASP A 23 1.82 10.04 -25.17
CA ASP A 23 0.52 10.70 -25.34
C ASP A 23 -0.44 10.41 -24.16
N LEU A 24 0.04 10.54 -22.92
CA LEU A 24 -0.74 10.29 -21.71
C LEU A 24 -1.00 11.55 -20.89
N GLN A 25 -2.14 11.56 -20.18
CA GLN A 25 -2.40 12.52 -19.11
C GLN A 25 -1.71 12.10 -17.81
N GLU A 26 -1.69 12.98 -16.80
CA GLU A 26 -0.94 12.74 -15.56
C GLU A 26 -1.48 11.53 -14.80
N LYS A 27 -2.80 11.41 -14.61
CA LYS A 27 -3.38 10.22 -13.97
C LYS A 27 -3.10 8.92 -14.71
N GLU A 28 -3.19 8.96 -16.05
CA GLU A 28 -2.93 7.79 -16.88
C GLU A 28 -1.47 7.35 -16.77
N PHE A 29 -0.56 8.33 -16.74
CA PHE A 29 0.86 8.08 -16.54
C PHE A 29 1.14 7.54 -15.13
N ASP A 30 0.61 8.16 -14.09
CA ASP A 30 0.76 7.74 -12.70
C ASP A 30 0.21 6.31 -12.48
N LYS A 31 -0.91 5.97 -13.11
CA LYS A 31 -1.45 4.60 -13.13
C LYS A 31 -0.50 3.63 -13.82
N LEU A 32 0.04 3.99 -15.00
CA LEU A 32 0.94 3.13 -15.75
C LEU A 32 2.25 2.85 -15.00
N VAL A 33 2.87 3.87 -14.41
CA VAL A 33 4.11 3.71 -13.64
C VAL A 33 3.87 2.90 -12.38
N THR A 34 2.72 3.06 -11.73
CA THR A 34 2.31 2.25 -10.56
C THR A 34 2.19 0.77 -10.92
N LEU A 35 1.48 0.45 -12.01
CA LEU A 35 1.31 -0.93 -12.46
C LEU A 35 2.62 -1.58 -12.90
N CYS A 36 3.50 -0.82 -13.54
CA CYS A 36 4.80 -1.31 -13.99
C CYS A 36 5.87 -1.29 -12.88
N GLY A 37 5.58 -0.78 -11.68
CA GLY A 37 6.56 -0.66 -10.59
C GLY A 37 7.73 0.26 -10.93
N VAL A 38 7.50 1.30 -11.73
CA VAL A 38 8.52 2.27 -12.14
C VAL A 38 8.43 3.48 -11.21
N HIS A 39 9.54 3.81 -10.56
CA HIS A 39 9.61 4.92 -9.60
C HIS A 39 10.38 6.10 -10.19
N PRO A 40 9.97 7.34 -9.87
CA PRO A 40 10.71 8.52 -10.27
C PRO A 40 12.07 8.58 -9.54
N TYR A 41 13.03 9.23 -10.21
CA TYR A 41 14.35 9.55 -9.74
C TYR A 41 14.45 11.06 -9.55
N ILE A 42 14.80 11.49 -8.33
CA ILE A 42 15.03 12.89 -8.00
C ILE A 42 16.56 13.12 -8.02
N PRO A 43 17.10 13.88 -8.98
CA PRO A 43 18.53 14.12 -9.08
C PRO A 43 18.99 15.10 -8.01
N LYS A 44 20.08 14.76 -7.32
CA LYS A 44 20.74 15.68 -6.38
C LYS A 44 21.44 16.86 -7.06
N ASN A 45 21.73 16.75 -8.35
CA ASN A 45 22.46 17.76 -9.13
C ASN A 45 21.77 18.00 -10.48
N ASN A 46 21.10 19.15 -10.61
CA ASN A 46 20.31 19.53 -11.78
C ASN A 46 21.16 19.68 -13.07
N ARG A 47 22.49 19.79 -12.95
CA ARG A 47 23.40 19.94 -14.11
C ARG A 47 23.48 18.72 -15.03
N LYS A 48 23.02 17.54 -14.59
CA LYS A 48 23.10 16.27 -15.35
C LYS A 48 21.78 15.86 -16.00
N VAL A 49 20.76 16.69 -15.89
CA VAL A 49 19.39 16.32 -16.28
C VAL A 49 18.70 17.49 -16.98
N ASP A 50 17.68 17.19 -17.78
CA ASP A 50 16.93 18.19 -18.52
C ASP A 50 16.22 19.18 -17.58
N GLN A 51 16.05 20.44 -17.97
CA GLN A 51 15.25 21.39 -17.20
C GLN A 51 13.78 20.93 -17.22
N GLY A 52 13.16 20.76 -16.05
CA GLY A 52 11.78 20.29 -15.90
C GLY A 52 11.35 20.19 -14.42
N ASP A 53 10.19 19.59 -14.16
CA ASP A 53 9.48 19.52 -12.86
C ASP A 53 10.20 18.78 -11.72
N GLY A 54 11.50 18.50 -11.83
CA GLY A 54 12.30 17.86 -10.78
C GLY A 54 12.14 16.34 -10.66
N PHE A 55 11.13 15.75 -11.33
CA PHE A 55 10.93 14.30 -11.42
C PHE A 55 11.43 13.74 -12.75
N TYR A 56 12.27 12.70 -12.66
CA TYR A 56 12.89 12.07 -13.83
C TYR A 56 12.74 10.57 -13.80
N TYR A 57 12.84 9.93 -14.96
CA TYR A 57 12.79 8.49 -15.10
C TYR A 57 14.05 7.99 -15.81
N ARG A 58 14.46 6.76 -15.54
CA ARG A 58 15.52 6.14 -16.34
C ARG A 58 14.99 5.89 -17.74
N ILE A 59 15.81 6.18 -18.76
CA ILE A 59 15.43 5.94 -20.16
C ILE A 59 15.09 4.46 -20.39
N SER A 60 15.82 3.54 -19.74
CA SER A 60 15.52 2.11 -19.80
C SER A 60 14.11 1.79 -19.28
N ASP A 61 13.66 2.48 -18.24
CA ASP A 61 12.34 2.23 -17.66
C ASP A 61 11.24 2.90 -18.49
N ALA A 62 11.48 4.09 -19.02
CA ALA A 62 10.58 4.72 -19.99
C ALA A 62 10.35 3.83 -21.23
N ASN A 63 11.41 3.19 -21.75
CA ASN A 63 11.29 2.24 -22.85
C ASN A 63 10.49 0.98 -22.46
N LYS A 64 10.62 0.50 -21.22
CA LYS A 64 9.78 -0.61 -20.72
C LYS A 64 8.31 -0.21 -20.66
N LEU A 65 7.99 1.01 -20.24
CA LEU A 65 6.61 1.51 -20.20
C LEU A 65 5.96 1.46 -21.58
N ILE A 66 6.65 1.95 -22.62
CA ILE A 66 6.18 1.97 -24.01
C ILE A 66 5.83 0.56 -24.50
N HIS A 67 6.69 -0.42 -24.19
CA HIS A 67 6.52 -1.80 -24.66
C HIS A 67 5.69 -2.68 -23.72
N SER A 68 5.19 -2.15 -22.60
CA SER A 68 4.42 -2.92 -21.63
C SER A 68 3.02 -3.28 -22.15
N ASP A 69 2.54 -4.47 -21.80
CA ASP A 69 1.15 -4.85 -22.06
C ASP A 69 0.16 -4.03 -21.22
N ALA A 70 0.61 -3.52 -20.08
CA ALA A 70 -0.14 -2.55 -19.27
C ALA A 70 -0.45 -1.27 -20.06
N TYR A 71 0.53 -0.72 -20.79
CA TYR A 71 0.33 0.44 -21.66
C TYR A 71 -0.68 0.15 -22.78
N ARG A 72 -0.51 -0.98 -23.48
CA ARG A 72 -1.45 -1.40 -24.54
C ARG A 72 -2.89 -1.54 -24.02
N THR A 73 -3.04 -2.07 -22.80
CA THR A 73 -4.34 -2.23 -22.15
C THR A 73 -4.91 -0.89 -21.71
N LEU A 74 -4.07 0.03 -21.20
CA LEU A 74 -4.45 1.39 -20.85
C LEU A 74 -5.05 2.12 -22.05
N ILE A 75 -4.37 2.12 -23.20
CA ILE A 75 -4.85 2.79 -24.42
C ILE A 75 -6.18 2.20 -24.90
N LYS A 76 -6.35 0.87 -24.82
CA LYS A 76 -7.63 0.22 -25.15
C LYS A 76 -8.75 0.68 -24.22
N ASN A 77 -8.49 0.74 -22.91
CA ASN A 77 -9.46 1.21 -21.92
C ASN A 77 -9.78 2.70 -22.09
N ARG A 78 -8.81 3.54 -22.44
CA ARG A 78 -9.01 4.95 -22.80
C ARG A 78 -9.99 5.11 -23.96
N ASN A 79 -9.83 4.29 -25.01
CA ASN A 79 -10.73 4.31 -26.15
C ASN A 79 -12.16 3.87 -25.78
N LEU A 80 -12.30 2.90 -24.88
CA LEU A 80 -13.59 2.47 -24.34
C LEU A 80 -14.24 3.57 -23.49
N GLU A 81 -13.46 4.26 -22.65
CA GLU A 81 -13.91 5.40 -21.85
C GLU A 81 -14.45 6.53 -22.75
N ASN A 82 -13.71 6.87 -23.80
CA ASN A 82 -14.14 7.89 -24.77
C ASN A 82 -15.42 7.47 -25.51
N LYS A 83 -15.55 6.18 -25.86
CA LYS A 83 -16.76 5.64 -26.46
C LYS A 83 -17.95 5.71 -25.50
N LYS A 84 -17.73 5.43 -24.21
CA LYS A 84 -18.73 5.54 -23.15
C LYS A 84 -19.21 6.98 -23.00
N LYS A 85 -18.30 7.95 -22.89
CA LYS A 85 -18.61 9.39 -22.82
C LYS A 85 -19.46 9.86 -24.01
N ARG A 86 -19.13 9.41 -25.22
CA ARG A 86 -19.93 9.71 -26.43
C ARG A 86 -21.36 9.17 -26.31
N TYR A 87 -21.54 7.94 -25.86
CA TYR A 87 -22.88 7.36 -25.72
C TYR A 87 -23.70 8.00 -24.61
N THR A 88 -23.06 8.39 -23.51
CA THR A 88 -23.72 9.14 -22.43
C THR A 88 -24.30 10.46 -22.96
N GLY A 89 -23.55 11.19 -23.78
CA GLY A 89 -24.04 12.44 -24.39
C GLY A 89 -25.20 12.24 -25.38
N THR A 90 -25.32 11.06 -25.99
CA THR A 90 -26.42 10.72 -26.92
C THR A 90 -27.62 10.01 -26.27
N GLY A 91 -27.57 9.70 -24.97
CA GLY A 91 -28.64 9.00 -24.26
C GLY A 91 -28.80 7.51 -24.59
N ILE A 92 -27.80 6.85 -25.18
CA ILE A 92 -27.90 5.44 -25.59
C ILE A 92 -27.40 4.49 -24.47
N GLU A 93 -28.25 4.23 -23.49
CA GLU A 93 -27.87 3.48 -22.27
C GLU A 93 -27.49 2.01 -22.50
N TYR A 94 -28.15 1.30 -23.42
CA TYR A 94 -27.87 -0.12 -23.64
C TYR A 94 -26.45 -0.37 -24.16
N LYS A 95 -25.92 0.56 -24.98
CA LYS A 95 -24.54 0.46 -25.49
C LYS A 95 -23.50 0.72 -24.39
N ILE A 96 -23.85 1.53 -23.38
CA ILE A 96 -22.99 1.80 -22.22
C ILE A 96 -22.84 0.54 -21.38
N LYS A 97 -23.96 -0.17 -21.12
CA LYS A 97 -23.95 -1.42 -20.32
C LYS A 97 -23.08 -2.53 -20.93
N ASN A 98 -22.95 -2.55 -22.26
CA ASN A 98 -22.14 -3.53 -22.98
C ASN A 98 -20.64 -3.15 -23.08
N ILE A 99 -20.22 -2.00 -22.55
CA ILE A 99 -18.80 -1.63 -22.53
C ILE A 99 -18.15 -2.24 -21.28
N HIS A 100 -17.28 -3.22 -21.52
CA HIS A 100 -16.47 -3.85 -20.48
C HIS A 100 -15.00 -3.44 -20.63
N TYR A 101 -14.42 -2.88 -19.57
CA TYR A 101 -13.00 -2.56 -19.51
C TYR A 101 -12.17 -3.85 -19.46
N ARG A 102 -10.95 -3.79 -20.01
CA ARG A 102 -10.00 -4.90 -19.98
C ARG A 102 -9.16 -4.83 -18.73
N GLU A 103 -8.91 -5.98 -18.10
CA GLU A 103 -7.99 -6.10 -16.98
C GLU A 103 -6.53 -6.02 -17.43
N TYR A 104 -5.66 -5.50 -16.58
CA TYR A 104 -4.26 -5.19 -16.89
C TYR A 104 -3.31 -6.41 -16.83
N GLY A 105 -3.82 -7.63 -16.71
CA GLY A 105 -2.99 -8.84 -16.61
C GLY A 105 -2.11 -8.85 -15.35
N TYR A 106 -2.71 -8.59 -14.19
CA TYR A 106 -2.00 -8.42 -12.90
C TYR A 106 -1.05 -9.58 -12.55
N VAL A 107 -1.39 -10.81 -12.93
CA VAL A 107 -0.58 -12.00 -12.70
C VAL A 107 0.80 -11.88 -13.37
N ASP A 108 0.85 -11.41 -14.61
CA ASP A 108 2.09 -11.29 -15.36
C ASP A 108 2.94 -10.12 -14.87
N LEU A 109 2.30 -9.02 -14.45
CA LEU A 109 2.96 -7.92 -13.77
C LEU A 109 3.64 -8.39 -12.48
N ILE A 110 2.94 -9.18 -11.65
CA ILE A 110 3.50 -9.74 -10.41
C ILE A 110 4.68 -10.67 -10.70
N LYS A 111 4.56 -11.57 -11.68
CA LYS A 111 5.66 -12.47 -12.10
C LYS A 111 6.86 -11.72 -12.65
N SER A 112 6.66 -10.56 -13.29
CA SER A 112 7.75 -9.73 -13.78
C SER A 112 8.52 -9.04 -12.64
N ARG A 113 7.81 -8.70 -11.55
CA ARG A 113 8.38 -8.06 -10.36
C ARG A 113 9.04 -9.08 -9.42
N CYS A 114 8.38 -10.19 -9.15
CA CYS A 114 8.82 -11.21 -8.21
C CYS A 114 9.43 -12.39 -8.99
N LYS A 115 10.75 -12.58 -8.88
CA LYS A 115 11.48 -13.64 -9.59
C LYS A 115 11.17 -15.04 -9.06
N GLY A 116 10.60 -15.13 -7.86
CA GLY A 116 10.22 -16.40 -7.25
C GLY A 116 9.23 -16.23 -6.09
N PHE A 117 8.74 -17.37 -5.59
CA PHE A 117 7.75 -17.39 -4.52
C PHE A 117 8.25 -16.75 -3.21
N GLY A 118 9.53 -16.95 -2.86
CA GLY A 118 10.11 -16.32 -1.67
C GLY A 118 10.07 -14.79 -1.74
N GLU A 119 10.38 -14.20 -2.89
CA GLU A 119 10.31 -12.74 -3.08
C GLU A 119 8.86 -12.23 -3.03
N ALA A 120 7.90 -13.00 -3.58
CA ALA A 120 6.48 -12.68 -3.45
C ALA A 120 6.00 -12.73 -1.98
N VAL A 121 6.49 -13.68 -1.17
CA VAL A 121 6.18 -13.73 0.26
C VAL A 121 6.82 -12.55 1.01
N ASP A 122 8.02 -12.13 0.66
CA ASP A 122 8.68 -10.97 1.26
C ASP A 122 7.93 -9.65 0.97
N GLU A 123 7.44 -9.49 -0.27
CA GLU A 123 6.61 -8.37 -0.71
C GLU A 123 5.20 -8.36 -0.08
N LEU A 124 4.83 -9.41 0.66
CA LEU A 124 3.56 -9.47 1.38
C LEU A 124 3.50 -8.40 2.48
N ASN A 125 4.64 -7.99 3.04
CA ASN A 125 4.76 -6.87 4.00
C ASN A 125 4.14 -5.58 3.47
N HIS A 126 4.59 -5.18 2.29
CA HIS A 126 4.12 -3.99 1.58
C HIS A 126 2.67 -4.17 1.13
N THR A 127 2.33 -5.37 0.66
CA THR A 127 0.98 -5.68 0.16
C THR A 127 -0.06 -5.57 1.25
N LEU A 128 0.12 -6.26 2.37
CA LEU A 128 -0.82 -6.25 3.48
C LEU A 128 -0.95 -4.85 4.06
N SER A 129 0.16 -4.17 4.37
CA SER A 129 0.11 -2.82 4.97
C SER A 129 -0.70 -1.84 4.10
N ASN A 130 -0.53 -1.88 2.78
CA ASN A 130 -1.28 -1.04 1.86
C ASN A 130 -2.73 -1.49 1.65
N LEU A 131 -3.03 -2.78 1.74
CA LEU A 131 -4.41 -3.28 1.72
C LEU A 131 -5.16 -2.85 2.99
N TYR A 132 -4.56 -2.98 4.18
CA TYR A 132 -5.19 -2.50 5.42
C TYR A 132 -5.40 -0.98 5.39
N LEU A 133 -4.45 -0.22 4.85
CA LEU A 133 -4.62 1.21 4.60
C LEU A 133 -5.77 1.47 3.61
N GLY A 134 -5.79 0.76 2.47
CA GLY A 134 -6.86 0.87 1.48
C GLY A 134 -8.25 0.53 2.03
N ARG A 135 -8.35 -0.46 2.93
CA ARG A 135 -9.58 -0.79 3.67
C ARG A 135 -10.03 0.38 4.54
N MET A 136 -9.10 0.96 5.30
CA MET A 136 -9.41 2.11 6.17
C MET A 136 -9.90 3.32 5.36
N LEU A 137 -9.36 3.50 4.15
CA LEU A 137 -9.74 4.57 3.24
C LEU A 137 -11.00 4.27 2.42
N GLY A 138 -11.44 3.01 2.35
CA GLY A 138 -12.59 2.59 1.54
C GLY A 138 -12.33 2.70 0.04
N LEU A 139 -11.12 2.34 -0.43
CA LEU A 139 -10.74 2.49 -1.83
C LEU A 139 -11.36 1.46 -2.77
N ASP A 140 -11.65 0.25 -2.27
CA ASP A 140 -12.23 -0.83 -3.05
C ASP A 140 -13.00 -1.80 -2.13
N ASP A 141 -14.21 -2.17 -2.52
CA ASP A 141 -15.13 -3.00 -1.74
C ASP A 141 -14.66 -4.47 -1.60
N GLY A 142 -13.73 -4.92 -2.45
CA GLY A 142 -13.17 -6.27 -2.40
C GLY A 142 -11.99 -6.41 -1.44
N ILE A 143 -11.45 -5.31 -0.90
CA ILE A 143 -10.31 -5.37 0.04
C ILE A 143 -10.64 -6.17 1.32
N PRO A 144 -11.80 -5.96 1.99
CA PRO A 144 -12.16 -6.72 3.19
C PRO A 144 -12.11 -8.24 2.98
N GLU A 145 -12.69 -8.74 1.88
CA GLU A 145 -12.71 -10.16 1.54
C GLU A 145 -11.28 -10.74 1.46
N VAL A 146 -10.35 -10.01 0.83
CA VAL A 146 -8.96 -10.46 0.68
C VAL A 146 -8.21 -10.48 2.01
N ILE A 147 -8.45 -9.49 2.86
CA ILE A 147 -7.87 -9.42 4.19
C ILE A 147 -8.42 -10.55 5.07
N GLU A 148 -9.73 -10.77 5.06
CA GLU A 148 -10.39 -11.83 5.82
C GLU A 148 -9.88 -13.21 5.42
N MET A 149 -9.77 -13.51 4.11
CA MET A 149 -9.17 -14.76 3.63
C MET A 149 -7.74 -14.97 4.16
N PHE A 150 -6.95 -13.91 4.24
CA PHE A 150 -5.59 -13.98 4.76
C PHE A 150 -5.57 -14.19 6.28
N GLU A 151 -6.38 -13.43 7.03
CA GLU A 151 -6.51 -13.55 8.48
C GLU A 151 -7.01 -14.95 8.87
N GLU A 152 -8.02 -15.48 8.18
CA GLU A 152 -8.53 -16.84 8.37
C GLU A 152 -7.46 -17.90 8.12
N PHE A 153 -6.66 -17.75 7.06
CA PHE A 153 -5.55 -18.65 6.79
C PHE A 153 -4.52 -18.62 7.92
N VAL A 154 -4.10 -17.44 8.37
CA VAL A 154 -3.13 -17.28 9.46
C VAL A 154 -3.68 -17.86 10.76
N ALA A 155 -4.95 -17.60 11.08
CA ALA A 155 -5.60 -18.08 12.29
C ALA A 155 -5.74 -19.60 12.29
N ARG A 156 -6.27 -20.18 11.22
CA ARG A 156 -6.45 -21.63 11.05
C ARG A 156 -5.14 -22.40 11.12
N LYS A 157 -4.06 -21.82 10.61
CA LYS A 157 -2.72 -22.42 10.63
C LYS A 157 -1.91 -22.04 11.88
N SER A 158 -2.47 -21.22 12.78
CA SER A 158 -1.81 -20.68 13.98
C SER A 158 -0.43 -20.07 13.68
N LEU A 159 -0.33 -19.29 12.60
CA LEU A 159 0.94 -18.73 12.12
C LEU A 159 1.31 -17.38 12.76
N LEU A 160 0.36 -16.74 13.45
CA LEU A 160 0.60 -15.46 14.12
C LEU A 160 1.58 -15.66 15.28
N GLU A 161 2.75 -15.02 15.19
CA GLU A 161 3.81 -15.17 16.19
C GLU A 161 3.84 -14.01 17.18
N CYS A 162 3.75 -12.78 16.67
CA CYS A 162 3.86 -11.58 17.48
C CYS A 162 2.87 -10.51 17.01
N SER A 163 2.38 -9.74 17.97
CA SER A 163 1.58 -8.54 17.71
C SER A 163 1.92 -7.45 18.71
N TYR A 164 1.98 -6.20 18.26
CA TYR A 164 2.41 -5.08 19.08
C TYR A 164 1.57 -3.84 18.80
N MET A 165 1.05 -3.23 19.86
CA MET A 165 0.35 -1.96 19.80
C MET A 165 1.37 -0.81 19.83
N SER A 166 1.45 -0.04 18.75
CA SER A 166 2.28 1.15 18.67
C SER A 166 1.43 2.44 18.70
N LYS A 167 2.06 3.61 18.54
CA LYS A 167 1.36 4.88 18.34
C LYS A 167 0.68 4.98 16.96
N SER A 168 1.22 4.32 15.94
CA SER A 168 0.77 4.43 14.55
C SER A 168 -0.29 3.39 14.18
N GLY A 169 -0.45 2.35 14.99
CA GLY A 169 -1.28 1.19 14.71
C GLY A 169 -0.72 -0.08 15.32
N VAL A 170 -1.29 -1.21 14.91
CA VAL A 170 -0.89 -2.55 15.35
C VAL A 170 0.04 -3.19 14.34
N TYR A 171 1.22 -3.60 14.79
CA TYR A 171 2.15 -4.38 13.97
C TYR A 171 1.95 -5.86 14.25
N ASN A 172 1.76 -6.65 13.20
CA ASN A 172 1.64 -8.11 13.27
C ASN A 172 2.80 -8.76 12.56
N GLN A 173 3.21 -9.94 13.04
CA GLN A 173 4.27 -10.73 12.42
C GLN A 173 3.91 -12.20 12.31
N ILE A 174 4.22 -12.77 11.14
CA ILE A 174 4.31 -14.20 10.90
C ILE A 174 5.71 -14.56 10.39
N THR A 175 6.15 -15.78 10.66
CA THR A 175 7.37 -16.33 10.05
C THR A 175 7.00 -17.47 9.13
N LEU A 176 7.32 -17.31 7.84
CA LEU A 176 7.11 -18.31 6.81
C LEU A 176 8.47 -18.87 6.38
N GLY A 177 8.88 -19.98 6.99
CA GLY A 177 10.18 -20.60 6.76
C GLY A 177 11.31 -19.72 7.27
N LYS A 178 12.03 -19.04 6.37
CA LYS A 178 13.10 -18.10 6.71
C LYS A 178 12.70 -16.63 6.52
N ILE A 179 11.51 -16.37 6.02
CA ILE A 179 11.03 -15.02 5.69
C ILE A 179 10.13 -14.57 6.83
N ARG A 180 10.42 -13.38 7.37
CA ARG A 180 9.58 -12.74 8.37
C ARG A 180 8.70 -11.73 7.67
N VAL A 181 7.39 -11.89 7.82
CA VAL A 181 6.42 -10.97 7.25
C VAL A 181 5.85 -10.14 8.41
N VAL A 182 6.16 -8.85 8.43
CA VAL A 182 5.66 -7.85 9.36
C VAL A 182 4.80 -6.83 8.60
N TRP A 183 3.55 -6.63 9.03
CA TRP A 183 2.65 -5.64 8.43
C TRP A 183 2.00 -4.76 9.50
N LEU A 184 1.65 -3.55 9.09
CA LEU A 184 0.99 -2.55 9.94
C LEU A 184 -0.51 -2.50 9.63
N VAL A 185 -1.32 -2.59 10.68
CA VAL A 185 -2.74 -2.29 10.68
C VAL A 185 -2.93 -0.90 11.33
N PRO A 186 -3.22 0.15 10.57
CA PRO A 186 -3.40 1.49 11.14
C PRO A 186 -4.65 1.53 12.04
N TYR A 187 -4.64 2.37 13.07
CA TYR A 187 -5.83 2.60 13.87
C TYR A 187 -6.90 3.35 13.05
N PRO A 188 -8.19 3.04 13.26
CA PRO A 188 -9.27 3.79 12.63
C PRO A 188 -9.19 5.26 13.09
N GLY A 189 -8.88 6.16 12.17
CA GLY A 189 -8.92 7.61 12.40
C GLY A 189 -10.23 8.21 11.88
N ALA A 190 -10.85 9.09 12.67
CA ALA A 190 -12.13 9.70 12.33
C ALA A 190 -12.05 10.78 11.23
N GLU A 191 -10.85 11.15 10.75
CA GLU A 191 -10.66 12.35 9.90
C GLU A 191 -9.79 12.09 8.65
N LEU A 192 -9.35 10.86 8.36
CA LEU A 192 -8.49 10.60 7.20
C LEU A 192 -9.19 10.91 5.86
N LYS A 193 -10.51 10.72 5.79
CA LYS A 193 -11.28 11.00 4.56
C LYS A 193 -11.31 12.50 4.20
N ASP A 194 -11.20 13.37 5.20
CA ASP A 194 -11.22 14.83 5.00
C ASP A 194 -9.86 15.39 4.55
N ILE A 195 -8.78 14.65 4.85
CA ILE A 195 -7.39 15.00 4.55
C ILE A 195 -6.95 14.46 3.17
N ILE A 196 -7.80 13.69 2.48
CA ILE A 196 -7.43 12.92 1.31
C ILE A 196 -8.15 13.42 0.06
N GLU A 197 -7.44 13.44 -1.07
CA GLU A 197 -8.01 13.74 -2.39
C GLU A 197 -7.41 12.85 -3.47
N GLU A 198 -8.25 12.34 -4.38
CA GLU A 198 -7.76 11.78 -5.64
C GLU A 198 -7.47 12.94 -6.61
N LYS A 199 -6.21 13.06 -7.04
CA LYS A 199 -5.79 14.05 -8.03
C LYS A 199 -6.72 14.07 -9.23
N LYS A 200 -7.14 15.25 -9.66
CA LYS A 200 -7.86 15.51 -10.91
C LYS A 200 -6.88 15.98 -12.00
N ASP A 201 -7.09 15.52 -13.23
CA ASP A 201 -6.29 15.99 -14.37
C ASP A 201 -6.65 17.45 -14.65
N MET A 202 -5.63 18.30 -14.75
CA MET A 202 -5.80 19.66 -15.25
C MET A 202 -6.14 19.59 -16.75
N PRO A 203 -7.15 20.35 -17.23
CA PRO A 203 -7.35 20.47 -18.67
C PRO A 203 -6.06 21.05 -19.28
N LYS A 204 -5.51 20.37 -20.30
CA LYS A 204 -4.36 20.91 -21.05
C LYS A 204 -4.77 22.30 -21.54
N LYS A 205 -4.01 23.34 -21.18
CA LYS A 205 -4.19 24.66 -21.79
C LYS A 205 -4.15 24.46 -23.30
N PHE A 206 -5.23 24.82 -23.98
CA PHE A 206 -5.23 24.89 -25.43
C PHE A 206 -4.28 26.04 -25.80
N GLU A 207 -3.05 25.71 -26.18
CA GLU A 207 -2.11 26.67 -26.72
C GLU A 207 -2.58 27.00 -28.14
N TRP A 208 -3.20 28.17 -28.31
CA TRP A 208 -3.31 28.78 -29.62
C TRP A 208 -1.88 29.03 -30.13
N SER A 209 -1.40 28.23 -31.07
CA SER A 209 -0.37 28.71 -31.98
C SER A 209 -1.03 29.76 -32.86
N GLU A 210 -0.58 31.02 -32.77
CA GLU A 210 -1.05 32.08 -33.66
C GLU A 210 -1.06 31.57 -35.11
N PRO A 211 -2.21 31.55 -35.79
CA PRO A 211 -2.24 31.32 -37.23
C PRO A 211 -1.40 32.44 -37.86
N ASN A 212 -0.39 32.07 -38.66
CA ASN A 212 0.36 33.05 -39.44
C ASN A 212 -0.64 33.90 -40.25
N PHE A 213 -0.52 35.23 -40.11
CA PHE A 213 -1.43 36.26 -40.65
C PHE A 213 -1.79 36.12 -42.15
N LEU A 214 -1.08 35.30 -42.92
CA LEU A 214 -1.39 35.01 -44.33
C LEU A 214 -2.58 34.05 -44.55
N ASP A 215 -2.95 33.21 -43.59
CA ASP A 215 -4.10 32.28 -43.74
C ASP A 215 -5.45 32.98 -43.52
N PHE A 216 -5.46 34.12 -42.81
CA PHE A 216 -6.67 34.80 -42.37
C PHE A 216 -7.36 35.66 -43.45
N LEU A 217 -6.64 36.06 -44.51
CA LEU A 217 -7.22 36.87 -45.59
C LEU A 217 -8.16 36.09 -46.52
N SER A 218 -8.40 34.79 -46.29
CA SER A 218 -9.19 33.93 -47.18
C SER A 218 -10.60 33.57 -46.69
N SER A 219 -11.05 33.98 -45.51
CA SER A 219 -12.40 33.60 -45.07
C SER A 219 -13.01 34.60 -44.11
N SER A 220 -13.65 35.61 -44.68
CA SER A 220 -14.71 36.39 -44.05
C SER A 220 -15.92 35.50 -43.79
N GLU A 221 -16.33 35.34 -42.53
CA GLU A 221 -17.72 35.51 -42.05
C GLU A 221 -17.80 35.27 -40.53
N GLU A 222 -18.68 36.05 -39.91
CA GLU A 222 -18.80 36.32 -38.48
C GLU A 222 -19.36 35.15 -37.67
N GLU A 223 -18.80 34.82 -36.51
CA GLU A 223 -19.57 34.32 -35.36
C GLU A 223 -18.96 34.80 -34.03
N SER A 224 -19.78 35.49 -33.24
CA SER A 224 -19.50 35.91 -31.87
C SER A 224 -19.71 34.75 -30.90
N SER A 225 -18.66 34.31 -30.21
CA SER A 225 -18.76 33.34 -29.10
C SER A 225 -18.32 33.95 -27.78
N GLU A 226 -19.27 34.01 -26.84
CA GLU A 226 -19.08 34.38 -25.43
C GLU A 226 -18.03 33.49 -24.75
N SER A 227 -17.03 34.12 -24.13
CA SER A 227 -16.03 33.46 -23.30
C SER A 227 -16.61 33.12 -21.92
N GLY A 228 -17.10 31.89 -21.77
CA GLY A 228 -17.40 31.32 -20.47
C GLY A 228 -16.10 31.00 -19.70
N GLU A 229 -15.89 31.67 -18.56
CA GLU A 229 -14.80 31.37 -17.64
C GLU A 229 -14.92 29.93 -17.10
N ALA A 230 -14.09 29.02 -17.61
CA ALA A 230 -13.93 27.70 -17.05
C ALA A 230 -13.21 27.81 -15.70
N LYS A 231 -13.94 27.63 -14.59
CA LYS A 231 -13.36 27.44 -13.25
C LYS A 231 -12.31 26.32 -13.31
N GLY A 232 -11.04 26.67 -13.20
CA GLY A 232 -9.94 25.72 -13.17
C GLY A 232 -10.09 24.75 -12.01
N ILE A 233 -10.05 23.45 -12.30
CA ILE A 233 -10.01 22.40 -11.28
C ILE A 233 -8.59 22.38 -10.71
N CYS A 234 -8.36 22.97 -9.53
CA CYS A 234 -7.10 22.85 -8.80
C CYS A 234 -7.19 21.75 -7.74
N ASN A 235 -6.14 20.93 -7.62
CA ASN A 235 -6.00 19.98 -6.50
C ASN A 235 -5.53 20.74 -5.26
N ASP A 236 -6.04 20.39 -4.08
CA ASP A 236 -5.69 21.07 -2.84
C ASP A 236 -4.29 20.62 -2.35
N PRO A 237 -3.29 21.51 -2.25
CA PRO A 237 -1.95 21.14 -1.80
C PRO A 237 -1.90 20.69 -0.33
N ALA A 238 -2.94 20.95 0.47
CA ALA A 238 -3.02 20.49 1.85
C ALA A 238 -3.49 19.01 1.98
N LYS A 239 -4.01 18.41 0.90
CA LYS A 239 -4.55 17.05 0.91
C LYS A 239 -3.55 16.02 0.41
N ILE A 240 -3.60 14.83 0.99
CA ILE A 240 -2.76 13.69 0.63
C ILE A 240 -3.33 13.03 -0.63
N ASP A 241 -2.48 12.92 -1.65
CA ASP A 241 -2.82 12.22 -2.90
C ASP A 241 -2.80 10.70 -2.70
N ILE A 242 -3.97 10.07 -2.86
CA ILE A 242 -4.16 8.62 -2.76
C ILE A 242 -4.17 7.91 -4.11
N SER A 243 -3.99 8.63 -5.21
CA SER A 243 -4.18 8.09 -6.57
C SER A 243 -3.27 6.88 -6.83
N LEU A 244 -1.99 6.97 -6.44
CA LEU A 244 -1.03 5.87 -6.60
C LEU A 244 -1.44 4.63 -5.80
N LEU A 245 -1.93 4.81 -4.57
CA LEU A 245 -2.42 3.70 -3.77
C LEU A 245 -3.65 3.07 -4.42
N SER A 246 -4.64 3.88 -4.81
CA SER A 246 -5.87 3.47 -5.51
C SER A 246 -5.54 2.65 -6.76
N TYR A 247 -4.61 3.10 -7.60
CA TYR A 247 -4.18 2.36 -8.80
C TYR A 247 -3.48 1.04 -8.50
N SER A 248 -2.84 0.92 -7.34
CA SER A 248 -2.13 -0.29 -6.93
C SER A 248 -3.05 -1.37 -6.35
N ILE A 249 -4.22 -1.02 -5.81
CA ILE A 249 -5.10 -1.94 -5.06
C ILE A 249 -5.39 -3.25 -5.83
N PRO A 250 -5.83 -3.24 -7.10
CA PRO A 250 -6.12 -4.49 -7.81
C PRO A 250 -4.90 -5.41 -7.96
N LEU A 251 -3.71 -4.81 -8.15
CA LEU A 251 -2.44 -5.54 -8.23
C LEU A 251 -2.10 -6.15 -6.87
N LEU A 252 -2.25 -5.39 -5.78
CA LEU A 252 -1.99 -5.84 -4.41
C LEU A 252 -2.94 -6.97 -3.99
N MET A 253 -4.23 -6.85 -4.29
CA MET A 253 -5.22 -7.90 -4.05
C MET A 253 -4.87 -9.18 -4.81
N THR A 254 -4.53 -9.07 -6.09
CA THR A 254 -4.11 -10.21 -6.90
C THR A 254 -2.84 -10.86 -6.32
N HIS A 255 -1.87 -10.05 -5.88
CA HIS A 255 -0.65 -10.54 -5.25
C HIS A 255 -0.95 -11.33 -3.98
N CYS A 256 -1.76 -10.78 -3.08
CA CYS A 256 -2.17 -11.47 -1.86
C CYS A 256 -2.85 -12.81 -2.17
N LYS A 257 -3.84 -12.82 -3.10
CA LYS A 257 -4.56 -14.04 -3.52
C LYS A 257 -3.62 -15.11 -4.10
N LEU A 258 -2.66 -14.72 -4.95
CA LEU A 258 -1.71 -15.66 -5.55
C LEU A 258 -0.76 -16.26 -4.51
N VAL A 259 -0.22 -15.43 -3.61
CA VAL A 259 0.65 -15.88 -2.52
C VAL A 259 -0.12 -16.81 -1.60
N LEU A 260 -1.34 -16.44 -1.22
CA LEU A 260 -2.21 -17.25 -0.37
C LEU A 260 -2.49 -18.62 -0.98
N HIS A 261 -2.93 -18.68 -2.24
CA HIS A 261 -3.18 -19.93 -2.97
C HIS A 261 -1.96 -20.86 -2.99
N LYS A 262 -0.75 -20.29 -3.11
CA LYS A 262 0.48 -21.07 -3.07
C LYS A 262 0.85 -21.49 -1.65
N LEU A 263 0.66 -20.63 -0.65
CA LEU A 263 0.86 -20.95 0.76
C LEU A 263 -0.04 -22.08 1.22
N GLU A 264 -1.32 -22.09 0.81
CA GLU A 264 -2.27 -23.16 1.15
C GLU A 264 -1.79 -24.54 0.68
N LYS A 265 -1.10 -24.59 -0.46
CA LYS A 265 -0.56 -25.84 -1.02
C LYS A 265 0.75 -26.28 -0.38
N VAL A 266 1.53 -25.33 0.16
CA VAL A 266 2.87 -25.60 0.69
C VAL A 266 2.82 -25.87 2.20
N TYR A 267 1.97 -25.15 2.93
CA TYR A 267 1.83 -25.31 4.38
C TYR A 267 0.74 -26.32 4.70
N GLU A 268 1.14 -27.60 4.77
CA GLU A 268 0.35 -28.61 5.49
C GLU A 268 0.27 -28.25 6.97
N SER A 269 -0.84 -28.59 7.62
CA SER A 269 -1.10 -28.19 9.01
C SER A 269 0.02 -28.70 9.92
N HIS A 270 0.84 -27.81 10.48
CA HIS A 270 1.86 -28.17 11.46
C HIS A 270 1.20 -28.79 12.71
N LYS A 271 1.85 -29.80 13.29
CA LYS A 271 1.36 -30.55 14.47
C LYS A 271 1.36 -29.75 15.78
N GLU A 272 2.04 -28.62 15.84
CA GLU A 272 2.17 -27.80 17.06
C GLU A 272 1.41 -26.47 16.91
N GLN A 273 0.08 -26.55 16.94
CA GLN A 273 -0.76 -25.36 16.99
C GLN A 273 -0.64 -24.69 18.36
N ARG A 274 -0.36 -23.38 18.39
CA ARG A 274 -0.32 -22.57 19.62
C ARG A 274 -1.74 -22.28 20.10
N LYS A 275 -2.38 -23.26 20.72
CA LYS A 275 -3.76 -23.14 21.22
C LYS A 275 -3.83 -22.63 22.66
N ILE A 276 -3.23 -21.48 22.92
CA ILE A 276 -3.13 -20.88 24.28
C ILE A 276 -4.52 -20.57 24.86
N PHE A 277 -5.49 -20.30 23.99
CA PHE A 277 -6.85 -19.94 24.36
C PHE A 277 -7.89 -21.00 23.99
N GLU A 278 -7.48 -22.26 23.83
CA GLU A 278 -8.44 -23.36 23.59
C GLU A 278 -9.53 -23.38 24.67
N GLY A 279 -10.79 -23.41 24.22
CA GLY A 279 -11.96 -23.45 25.08
C GLY A 279 -12.34 -22.13 25.76
N VAL A 280 -11.64 -21.01 25.49
CA VAL A 280 -11.98 -19.70 26.06
C VAL A 280 -12.83 -18.87 25.11
N LYS A 281 -13.83 -18.21 25.68
CA LYS A 281 -14.75 -17.28 25.02
C LYS A 281 -14.42 -15.85 25.40
N PHE A 282 -14.15 -15.02 24.39
CA PHE A 282 -13.85 -13.61 24.54
C PHE A 282 -15.02 -12.75 24.07
N TYR A 283 -15.37 -11.76 24.88
CA TYR A 283 -16.13 -10.60 24.43
C TYR A 283 -15.19 -9.40 24.33
N ILE A 284 -15.21 -8.69 23.20
CA ILE A 284 -14.26 -7.61 22.90
C ILE A 284 -15.04 -6.30 22.74
N GLU A 285 -14.77 -5.36 23.64
CA GLU A 285 -15.34 -4.02 23.65
C GLU A 285 -14.21 -2.98 23.54
N SER A 286 -13.68 -2.80 22.33
CA SER A 286 -12.64 -1.79 22.06
C SER A 286 -12.69 -1.28 20.62
N LYS A 287 -13.14 -0.03 20.44
CA LYS A 287 -13.31 0.56 19.10
C LYS A 287 -12.00 0.68 18.30
N ALA A 288 -10.88 0.92 18.97
CA ALA A 288 -9.61 1.21 18.30
C ALA A 288 -8.89 -0.04 17.78
N VAL A 289 -9.00 -1.17 18.51
CA VAL A 289 -8.21 -2.39 18.25
C VAL A 289 -9.03 -3.66 18.14
N GLU A 290 -10.36 -3.55 17.99
CA GLU A 290 -11.26 -4.71 17.88
C GLU A 290 -10.77 -5.77 16.90
N GLY A 291 -10.47 -5.37 15.65
CA GLY A 291 -10.03 -6.28 14.61
C GLY A 291 -8.73 -7.03 14.98
N ALA A 292 -7.77 -6.33 15.58
CA ALA A 292 -6.53 -6.94 16.03
C ALA A 292 -6.75 -7.93 17.18
N LEU A 293 -7.57 -7.56 18.18
CA LEU A 293 -7.88 -8.44 19.31
C LEU A 293 -8.60 -9.71 18.85
N ARG A 294 -9.59 -9.57 17.95
CA ARG A 294 -10.31 -10.70 17.34
C ARG A 294 -9.34 -11.63 16.61
N PHE A 295 -8.47 -11.06 15.77
CA PHE A 295 -7.47 -11.81 15.02
C PHE A 295 -6.50 -12.58 15.92
N ILE A 296 -6.02 -11.97 17.02
CA ILE A 296 -5.14 -12.63 17.99
C ILE A 296 -5.87 -13.78 18.71
N ALA A 297 -7.08 -13.52 19.20
CA ALA A 297 -7.88 -14.51 19.92
C ALA A 297 -8.13 -15.76 19.05
N LEU A 298 -8.59 -15.57 17.82
CA LEU A 298 -8.82 -16.64 16.85
C LEU A 298 -7.54 -17.39 16.50
N SER A 299 -6.43 -16.67 16.28
CA SER A 299 -5.13 -17.29 15.95
C SER A 299 -4.58 -18.19 17.05
N CYS A 300 -4.94 -17.90 18.29
CA CYS A 300 -4.54 -18.65 19.48
C CYS A 300 -5.56 -19.73 19.91
N GLY A 301 -6.57 -20.02 19.07
CA GLY A 301 -7.58 -21.05 19.32
C GLY A 301 -8.75 -20.64 20.24
N GLY A 302 -8.88 -19.35 20.54
CA GLY A 302 -10.01 -18.80 21.27
C GLY A 302 -11.25 -18.61 20.38
N SER A 303 -12.39 -18.38 21.02
CA SER A 303 -13.66 -18.09 20.36
C SER A 303 -14.18 -16.70 20.75
N ILE A 304 -14.89 -16.04 19.84
CA ILE A 304 -15.46 -14.70 20.07
C ILE A 304 -16.97 -14.85 20.26
N VAL A 305 -17.51 -14.16 21.26
CA VAL A 305 -18.95 -14.10 21.53
C VAL A 305 -19.47 -12.68 21.34
N GLU A 306 -20.74 -12.55 20.98
CA GLU A 306 -21.40 -11.25 20.75
C GLU A 306 -22.06 -10.66 22.00
N SER A 307 -22.17 -11.45 23.07
CA SER A 307 -22.80 -11.02 24.32
C SER A 307 -21.88 -11.25 25.51
N PRO A 308 -21.75 -10.28 26.43
CA PRO A 308 -20.83 -10.37 27.57
C PRO A 308 -21.20 -11.50 28.54
N CYS A 309 -22.48 -11.88 28.64
CA CYS A 309 -22.97 -12.96 29.51
C CYS A 309 -22.46 -14.37 29.13
N ASN A 310 -22.02 -14.55 27.88
CA ASN A 310 -21.52 -15.84 27.39
C ASN A 310 -19.98 -15.89 27.36
N ALA A 311 -19.31 -14.85 27.84
CA ALA A 311 -17.87 -14.72 27.79
C ALA A 311 -17.21 -15.20 29.09
N ASP A 312 -16.05 -15.83 28.97
CA ASP A 312 -15.19 -16.10 30.12
C ASP A 312 -14.34 -14.86 30.44
N ILE A 313 -13.91 -14.15 29.39
CA ILE A 313 -13.06 -12.96 29.48
C ILE A 313 -13.70 -11.82 28.68
N HIS A 314 -13.91 -10.69 29.35
CA HIS A 314 -14.32 -9.43 28.74
C HIS A 314 -13.09 -8.53 28.61
N ILE A 315 -12.76 -8.19 27.37
CA ILE A 315 -11.68 -7.24 27.05
C ILE A 315 -12.27 -5.85 26.85
N SER A 316 -11.99 -4.94 27.79
CA SER A 316 -12.43 -3.55 27.71
C SER A 316 -11.45 -2.60 28.41
N GLU A 317 -11.52 -1.30 28.04
CA GLU A 317 -10.73 -0.25 28.71
C GLU A 317 -11.47 0.33 29.93
N LYS A 318 -12.80 0.21 29.95
CA LYS A 318 -13.70 0.73 30.97
C LYS A 318 -14.74 -0.32 31.32
N ILE A 319 -15.29 -0.23 32.53
CA ILE A 319 -16.38 -1.09 32.98
C ILE A 319 -17.59 -0.20 33.19
N ASP A 320 -18.62 -0.36 32.36
CA ASP A 320 -19.90 0.31 32.54
C ASP A 320 -20.84 -0.57 33.38
N GLU A 321 -20.96 -1.87 33.05
CA GLU A 321 -21.75 -2.85 33.79
C GLU A 321 -20.92 -4.12 34.10
N MET A 322 -21.03 -4.60 35.34
CA MET A 322 -20.39 -5.84 35.77
C MET A 322 -21.33 -7.03 35.61
N VAL A 323 -20.87 -8.02 34.87
CA VAL A 323 -21.53 -9.31 34.70
C VAL A 323 -20.85 -10.31 35.62
N GLU A 324 -21.64 -11.06 36.38
CA GLU A 324 -21.14 -12.10 37.27
C GLU A 324 -20.43 -13.21 36.48
N ASN A 325 -19.36 -13.78 37.06
CA ASN A 325 -18.55 -14.85 36.48
C ASN A 325 -17.75 -14.48 35.22
N VAL A 326 -17.63 -13.18 34.88
CA VAL A 326 -16.83 -12.71 33.75
C VAL A 326 -15.55 -12.04 34.26
N THR A 327 -14.40 -12.40 33.66
CA THR A 327 -13.12 -11.78 34.02
C THR A 327 -12.87 -10.55 33.13
N TYR A 328 -12.73 -9.38 33.74
CA TYR A 328 -12.47 -8.13 33.02
C TYR A 328 -10.97 -7.85 32.91
N VAL A 329 -10.47 -7.68 31.70
CA VAL A 329 -9.06 -7.40 31.41
C VAL A 329 -8.89 -6.31 30.35
N GLN A 330 -7.76 -5.61 30.40
CA GLN A 330 -7.42 -4.59 29.41
C GLN A 330 -6.89 -5.23 28.10
N PRO A 331 -7.00 -4.55 26.95
CA PRO A 331 -6.56 -5.06 25.64
C PRO A 331 -5.15 -5.63 25.59
N GLN A 332 -4.21 -5.05 26.34
CA GLN A 332 -2.81 -5.49 26.39
C GLN A 332 -2.65 -6.98 26.75
N TYR A 333 -3.60 -7.57 27.48
CA TYR A 333 -3.58 -8.98 27.88
C TYR A 333 -3.36 -9.94 26.69
N LEU A 334 -4.12 -9.77 25.61
CA LEU A 334 -4.02 -10.66 24.45
C LEU A 334 -2.68 -10.52 23.73
N PHE A 335 -2.18 -9.29 23.56
CA PHE A 335 -0.90 -9.03 22.92
C PHE A 335 0.25 -9.67 23.69
N ASP A 336 0.27 -9.49 25.02
CA ASP A 336 1.34 -10.03 25.86
C ASP A 336 1.24 -11.58 25.96
N CYS A 337 0.04 -12.15 26.02
CA CYS A 337 -0.15 -13.61 25.97
C CYS A 337 0.36 -14.23 24.66
N LEU A 338 0.05 -13.60 23.52
CA LEU A 338 0.53 -14.03 22.21
C LEU A 338 2.06 -13.98 22.17
N ASN A 339 2.65 -12.83 22.52
CA ASN A 339 4.10 -12.60 22.44
C ASN A 339 4.89 -13.52 23.38
N GLN A 340 4.34 -13.88 24.54
CA GLN A 340 4.97 -14.84 25.46
C GLN A 340 4.63 -16.30 25.14
N GLY A 341 3.69 -16.56 24.22
CA GLY A 341 3.27 -17.90 23.84
C GLY A 341 2.58 -18.68 24.97
N LYS A 342 2.02 -18.01 25.98
CA LYS A 342 1.38 -18.64 27.15
C LYS A 342 0.27 -17.77 27.73
N ARG A 343 -0.68 -18.39 28.43
CA ARG A 343 -1.74 -17.66 29.13
C ARG A 343 -1.15 -16.96 30.35
N LEU A 344 -1.26 -15.63 30.38
CA LEU A 344 -0.80 -14.83 31.52
C LEU A 344 -1.90 -14.73 32.58
N TYR A 345 -1.50 -14.31 33.77
CA TYR A 345 -2.39 -14.12 34.89
C TYR A 345 -3.30 -12.90 34.65
N ALA A 346 -4.61 -13.13 34.59
CA ALA A 346 -5.58 -12.11 34.19
C ALA A 346 -5.63 -10.92 35.17
N GLU A 347 -5.42 -11.14 36.48
CA GLU A 347 -5.50 -10.06 37.48
C GLU A 347 -4.42 -8.97 37.30
N ALA A 348 -3.29 -9.33 36.69
CA ALA A 348 -2.24 -8.35 36.36
C ALA A 348 -2.67 -7.35 35.29
N TYR A 349 -3.73 -7.70 34.53
CA TYR A 349 -4.29 -6.92 33.43
C TYR A 349 -5.70 -6.40 33.73
N SER A 350 -6.19 -6.58 34.96
CA SER A 350 -7.49 -6.06 35.36
C SER A 350 -7.58 -4.54 35.17
N ILE A 351 -8.79 -4.07 34.95
CA ILE A 351 -9.06 -2.64 34.71
C ILE A 351 -8.71 -1.84 35.97
N GLY A 352 -7.98 -0.74 35.79
CA GLY A 352 -7.49 0.11 36.89
C GLY A 352 -6.15 -0.31 37.51
N ARG A 353 -5.58 -1.46 37.13
CA ARG A 353 -4.20 -1.84 37.49
C ARG A 353 -3.17 -1.14 36.59
N SER A 354 -1.98 -0.89 37.14
CA SER A 354 -0.82 -0.49 36.35
C SER A 354 -0.35 -1.67 35.50
N LEU A 355 -0.49 -1.55 34.18
CA LEU A 355 -0.13 -2.61 33.26
C LEU A 355 1.39 -2.89 33.24
N PRO A 356 1.81 -4.15 32.99
CA PRO A 356 3.20 -4.47 32.70
C PRO A 356 3.75 -3.63 31.54
N LYS A 357 5.07 -3.40 31.52
CA LYS A 357 5.70 -2.65 30.43
C LYS A 357 5.52 -3.39 29.10
N HIS A 358 4.71 -2.82 28.20
CA HIS A 358 4.57 -3.32 26.84
C HIS A 358 5.85 -2.99 26.05
N ALA A 359 6.66 -4.00 25.77
CA ALA A 359 7.89 -3.86 24.98
C ALA A 359 7.64 -4.38 23.56
N SER A 360 8.20 -3.68 22.57
CA SER A 360 8.18 -4.17 21.18
C SER A 360 8.86 -5.54 21.10
N PRO A 361 8.17 -6.58 20.61
CA PRO A 361 8.80 -7.88 20.33
C PRO A 361 9.72 -7.79 19.10
N PHE A 362 9.55 -6.75 18.29
CA PHE A 362 10.44 -6.46 17.18
C PHE A 362 11.74 -5.89 17.73
N ALA A 363 12.82 -6.61 17.44
CA ALA A 363 14.16 -6.07 17.45
C ALA A 363 14.13 -4.70 16.78
N SER A 364 14.50 -3.64 17.51
CA SER A 364 14.81 -2.36 16.88
C SER A 364 15.83 -2.60 15.77
N ILE A 365 15.78 -1.84 14.68
CA ILE A 365 16.76 -1.98 13.58
C ILE A 365 18.20 -1.97 14.11
N ASP A 366 18.45 -1.19 15.16
CA ASP A 366 19.70 -1.11 15.93
C ASP A 366 20.16 -2.43 16.59
N SER A 367 19.23 -3.36 16.87
CA SER A 367 19.50 -4.65 17.52
C SER A 367 19.72 -5.81 16.55
N VAL A 368 19.34 -5.65 15.27
CA VAL A 368 19.61 -6.62 14.20
C VAL A 368 21.01 -6.41 13.60
N ILE A 369 21.50 -5.18 13.66
CA ILE A 369 22.79 -4.78 13.12
C ILE A 369 23.57 -4.11 14.24
N SER A 370 24.42 -4.87 14.94
CA SER A 370 25.31 -4.26 15.95
C SER A 370 26.26 -3.27 15.27
N LYS A 371 26.60 -2.16 15.94
CA LYS A 371 27.62 -1.22 15.45
C LYS A 371 28.94 -1.93 15.13
N GLU A 372 29.28 -2.98 15.87
CA GLU A 372 30.47 -3.81 15.65
C GLU A 372 30.36 -4.64 14.36
N SER A 373 29.18 -5.17 14.04
CA SER A 373 28.91 -5.88 12.78
C SER A 373 28.96 -4.93 11.56
N LEU A 374 28.54 -3.67 11.69
CA LEU A 374 28.71 -2.67 10.62
C LEU A 374 30.17 -2.33 10.36
N MET A 375 30.98 -2.25 11.42
CA MET A 375 32.41 -1.90 11.34
C MET A 375 33.26 -3.00 10.70
N THR A 376 32.80 -4.26 10.73
CA THR A 376 33.52 -5.42 10.18
C THR A 376 33.13 -5.77 8.74
N MET A 377 32.11 -5.12 8.17
CA MET A 377 31.67 -5.33 6.80
C MET A 377 32.42 -4.45 5.79
N SER A 378 32.44 -4.86 4.52
CA SER A 378 33.01 -4.03 3.45
C SER A 378 32.25 -2.70 3.33
N LYS A 379 32.97 -1.61 3.05
CA LYS A 379 32.43 -0.24 2.98
C LYS A 379 31.13 -0.16 2.14
N THR A 380 31.10 -0.83 1.00
CA THR A 380 29.94 -0.85 0.10
C THR A 380 28.70 -1.53 0.68
N LYS A 381 28.89 -2.60 1.47
CA LYS A 381 27.77 -3.34 2.07
C LYS A 381 27.27 -2.66 3.33
N ARG A 382 28.18 -2.01 4.07
CA ARG A 382 27.88 -1.15 5.22
C ARG A 382 27.03 0.05 4.80
N HIS A 383 27.42 0.81 3.77
CA HIS A 383 26.69 2.00 3.33
C HIS A 383 25.30 1.66 2.78
N LYS A 384 25.15 0.54 2.06
CA LYS A 384 23.82 0.07 1.61
C LYS A 384 22.87 -0.22 2.76
N ILE A 385 23.38 -0.72 3.88
CA ILE A 385 22.59 -1.03 5.06
C ILE A 385 22.29 0.26 5.83
N GLU A 386 23.27 1.15 6.00
CA GLU A 386 23.09 2.49 6.58
C GLU A 386 22.02 3.31 5.80
N ASP A 387 22.03 3.28 4.47
CA ASP A 387 21.03 3.93 3.60
C ASP A 387 19.61 3.37 3.79
N LEU A 388 19.49 2.06 4.03
CA LEU A 388 18.20 1.39 4.27
C LEU A 388 17.66 1.66 5.68
N VAL A 389 18.54 1.76 6.67
CA VAL A 389 18.20 1.99 8.08
C VAL A 389 17.82 3.44 8.34
N ASN A 390 18.55 4.39 7.76
CA ASN A 390 18.38 5.82 8.03
C ASN A 390 17.26 6.50 7.23
N ARG A 391 16.55 5.78 6.34
CA ARG A 391 15.47 6.29 5.45
C ARG A 391 15.47 7.83 5.32
N PHE A 392 16.43 8.39 4.57
CA PHE A 392 16.58 9.82 4.22
C PHE A 392 17.56 10.72 5.01
N GLU A 393 18.65 10.21 5.55
CA GLU A 393 19.81 11.08 5.82
C GLU A 393 21.06 10.50 5.18
N ASP A 394 21.49 11.15 4.09
CA ASP A 394 22.78 10.87 3.45
C ASP A 394 23.89 11.19 4.44
N VAL A 395 24.64 10.17 4.87
CA VAL A 395 25.92 10.40 5.56
C VAL A 395 26.94 10.79 4.50
N GLU A 396 27.41 12.04 4.55
CA GLU A 396 28.52 12.51 3.74
C GLU A 396 29.79 11.74 4.13
N TYR A 397 30.46 11.13 3.14
CA TYR A 397 31.86 10.75 3.29
C TYR A 397 32.67 11.79 2.54
N GLU A 398 33.30 12.69 3.29
CA GLU A 398 34.40 13.50 2.76
C GLU A 398 35.53 12.59 2.29
N HIS A 399 36.09 12.91 1.12
CA HIS A 399 37.18 12.18 0.48
C HIS A 399 38.54 12.59 1.02
#